data_AF-A0A3M1RG45-F1
#
_entry.id   AF-A0A3M1RG45-F1
#
_cell.length_a   1.000
_cell.length_b   1.000
_cell.length_c   1.000
_cell.angle_alpha   90.00
_cell.angle_beta   90.00
_cell.angle_gamma   90.00
#
_symmetry.space_group_name_H-M   'P 1'
#
loop_
_entity.id
_entity.type
_entity.pdbx_description
1 polymer ?
#
loop_
_entity_poly.entity_id
_entity_poly.type
_entity_poly.pdbx_seq_one_letter_code
_entity_poly.pdbx_strand_id
1 'polypeptide(L)' 'MPTPQVGIVMGSDSDLPVMEEAARVLRDFGVPYEMTISSAHRAPKRTAEYAETAKA' A
#
# COMPACT_ATOMS: atom_id res chain seq x y z
N MET A 1 -16.19 2.66 -4.64
CA MET A 1 -15.05 3.46 -4.13
C MET A 1 -14.26 3.96 -5.33
N PRO A 2 -13.65 5.15 -5.26
CA PRO A 2 -12.76 5.63 -6.33
C PRO A 2 -11.60 4.65 -6.56
N THR A 3 -11.14 4.54 -7.81
CA THR A 3 -9.96 3.73 -8.15
C THR A 3 -8.74 4.28 -7.40
N PRO A 4 -8.00 3.46 -6.62
CA PRO A 4 -6.81 3.91 -5.93
C PRO A 4 -5.78 4.47 -6.92
N GLN A 5 -5.21 5.63 -6.58
CA GLN A 5 -4.08 6.24 -7.31
C GLN A 5 -2.74 5.95 -6.62
N VAL A 6 -2.77 5.58 -5.34
CA VAL A 6 -1.59 5.26 -4.54
C VAL A 6 -1.81 3.94 -3.83
N GLY A 7 -0.82 3.04 -3.92
CA GLY A 7 -0.75 1.81 -3.13
C GLY A 7 0.24 1.95 -1.98
N ILE A 8 -0.22 1.83 -0.74
CA ILE A 8 0.64 1.76 0.45
C ILE A 8 0.91 0.29 0.75
N VAL A 9 2.14 -0.17 0.47
CA VAL A 9 2.56 -1.56 0.71
C VAL A 9 3.48 -1.62 1.91
N MET A 10 3.18 -2.50 2.86
CA MET A 10 4.00 -2.69 4.06
C MET A 10 4.40 -4.15 4.27
N GLY A 11 5.53 -4.38 4.94
CA GLY A 11 6.11 -5.70 5.10
C GLY A 11 5.50 -6.48 6.27
N SER A 12 5.00 -5.79 7.28
CA SER A 12 4.30 -6.36 8.43
C SER A 12 3.22 -5.42 8.96
N ASP A 13 2.31 -5.97 9.75
CA ASP A 13 1.39 -5.26 10.64
C ASP A 13 2.08 -4.29 11.61
N SER A 14 3.30 -4.60 12.06
CA SER A 14 4.08 -3.68 12.90
C SER A 14 4.41 -2.35 12.22
N ASP A 15 4.36 -2.29 10.88
CA ASP A 15 4.60 -1.07 10.11
C ASP A 15 3.35 -0.16 10.07
N LEU A 16 2.17 -0.70 10.43
CA LEU A 16 0.88 -0.02 10.31
C LEU A 16 0.85 1.35 11.02
N PRO A 17 1.31 1.50 12.28
CA PRO A 17 1.29 2.79 12.95
C PRO A 17 2.11 3.87 12.22
N VAL A 18 3.15 3.47 11.49
CA VAL A 18 3.97 4.40 10.69
C VAL A 18 3.28 4.73 9.37
N MET A 19 2.70 3.72 8.71
CA MET A 19 2.05 3.89 7.41
C MET A 19 0.71 4.63 7.48
N GLU A 20 0.05 4.64 8.64
CA GLU A 20 -1.15 5.44 8.89
C GLU A 20 -0.92 6.95 8.70
N GLU A 21 0.29 7.44 8.97
CA GLU A 21 0.63 8.85 8.74
C GLU A 21 0.65 9.20 7.23
N ALA A 22 1.11 8.27 6.39
CA ALA A 22 1.05 8.43 4.92
C ALA A 22 -0.41 8.43 4.43
N ALA A 23 -1.22 7.49 4.94
CA ALA A 23 -2.65 7.42 4.66
C ALA A 23 -3.40 8.70 5.08
N ARG A 24 -3.03 9.29 6.22
CA ARG A 24 -3.59 10.58 6.67
C ARG A 24 -3.32 11.68 5.65
N VAL A 25 -2.09 11.83 5.20
CA VAL A 25 -1.72 12.86 4.22
C VAL A 25 -2.52 12.69 2.93
N LEU A 26 -2.60 11.47 2.39
CA LEU A 26 -3.37 11.20 1.16
C LEU A 26 -4.85 11.55 1.33
N ARG A 27 -5.44 11.22 2.49
CA ARG A 27 -6.82 11.59 2.83
C ARG A 27 -7.01 13.10 2.90
N ASP A 28 -6.10 13.84 3.52
CA ASP A 28 -6.19 15.30 3.66
C ASP A 28 -6.14 16.01 2.29
N PHE A 29 -5.41 15.43 1.33
CA PHE A 29 -5.36 15.90 -0.07
C PHE A 29 -6.46 15.31 -0.97
N GLY A 30 -7.33 14.43 -0.44
CA GLY A 30 -8.38 13.78 -1.23
C GLY A 30 -7.87 12.79 -2.29
N VAL A 31 -6.65 12.26 -2.13
CA VAL A 31 -6.06 11.28 -3.03
C VAL A 31 -6.54 9.88 -2.65
N PRO A 32 -7.24 9.13 -3.53
CA PRO A 32 -7.69 7.78 -3.23
C PRO A 32 -6.50 6.82 -3.15
N TYR A 33 -6.49 5.99 -2.13
CA TYR A 33 -5.40 5.03 -1.88
C TYR A 33 -5.93 3.67 -1.43
N GLU A 34 -5.09 2.66 -1.56
CA GLU A 34 -5.24 1.37 -0.92
C GLU A 34 -4.06 1.08 0.00
N MET A 35 -4.25 0.18 0.96
CA MET A 35 -3.21 -0.19 1.90
C MET A 35 -3.22 -1.71 2.09
N THR A 36 -2.05 -2.34 1.96
CA THR A 36 -1.92 -3.81 1.99
C THR A 36 -0.62 -4.26 2.64
N ILE A 37 -0.66 -5.41 3.30
CA ILE A 37 0.53 -6.07 3.83
C ILE A 37 1.03 -7.07 2.77
N SER A 38 2.22 -6.82 2.24
CA SER A 38 2.93 -7.74 1.35
C SER A 38 4.44 -7.69 1.63
N SER A 39 4.96 -8.77 2.19
CA SER A 39 6.37 -8.86 2.58
C SER A 39 7.24 -9.40 1.45
N ALA A 40 8.24 -8.63 1.03
CA ALA A 40 9.23 -9.07 0.06
C ALA A 40 9.99 -10.33 0.52
N HIS A 41 10.28 -10.45 1.83
CA HIS A 41 11.05 -11.57 2.38
C HIS A 41 10.19 -12.81 2.67
N ARG A 42 8.96 -12.64 3.15
CA ARG A 42 8.09 -13.77 3.55
C ARG A 42 7.17 -14.24 2.42
N ALA A 43 6.78 -13.34 1.52
CA ALA A 43 5.87 -13.62 0.42
C ALA A 43 6.33 -12.91 -0.87
N PRO A 44 7.52 -13.25 -1.42
CA PRO A 44 8.10 -12.56 -2.58
C PRO A 44 7.20 -12.62 -3.82
N LYS A 45 6.58 -13.77 -4.10
CA LYS A 45 5.69 -13.94 -5.27
C LYS A 45 4.47 -13.01 -5.22
N ARG A 46 3.81 -12.92 -4.06
CA ARG A 46 2.67 -12.01 -3.86
C ARG A 46 3.09 -10.55 -4.02
N THR A 47 4.27 -10.20 -3.52
CA THR A 47 4.80 -8.83 -3.63
C THR A 47 5.14 -8.48 -5.08
N ALA A 48 5.72 -9.42 -5.84
CA ALA A 48 5.97 -9.26 -7.27
C ALA A 48 4.66 -9.11 -8.05
N GLU A 49 3.68 -9.98 -7.80
CA GLU A 49 2.35 -9.91 -8.44
C GLU A 49 1.64 -8.58 -8.17
N TYR A 50 1.72 -8.07 -6.92
CA TYR A 50 1.20 -6.75 -6.59
C TYR A 50 1.85 -5.65 -7.45
N ALA A 51 3.18 -5.68 -7.57
CA ALA A 51 3.92 -4.69 -8.36
C ALA A 51 3.66 -4.80 -9.87
N GLU A 52 3.53 -6.02 -10.40
CA GLU A 52 3.27 -6.27 -11.83
C GLU A 52 1.86 -5.87 -12.25
N THR A 53 0.89 -6.02 -11.34
CA THR A 53 -0.51 -5.66 -11.60
C THR A 53 -0.82 -4.19 -11.31
N ALA A 54 0.06 -3.49 -10.57
CA ALA A 54 0.00 -2.05 -10.40
C ALA A 54 0.24 -1.36 -11.76
N LYS A 55 -0.76 -0.62 -12.23
CA LYS A 55 -0.69 0.10 -13.51
C LYS A 55 -0.03 1.46 -13.30
N ALA A 56 0.80 1.85 -14.26
CA ALA A 56 1.37 3.20 -14.37
C ALA A 56 0.35 4.22 -14.92
#